data_AF-A0A2V1K6W5-F1
#
_entry.id   AF-A0A2V1K6W5-F1
#
_cell.length_a   1.000
_cell.length_b   1.000
_cell.length_c   1.000
_cell.angle_alpha   90.00
_cell.angle_beta   90.00
_cell.angle_gamma   90.00
#
_symmetry.space_group_name_H-M   'P 1'
#
loop_
_entity.id
_entity.type
_entity.pdbx_description
1 polymer ?
#
loop_
_entity_poly.entity_id
_entity_poly.type
_entity_poly.pdbx_seq_one_letter_code
_entity_poly.pdbx_strand_id
1 'polypeptide(L)'
;MKEVDPAIRAAHKHSSRHREELLNSESCGCFHCCKVFPPSAIVEWTDGDTCAFCPECGIDSVIGSASGYPIDAAFLRRMHDYWFS
;
A
#
# COMPACT_ATOMS: atom_id res chain seq x y z
N MET A 1 0.08 -6.65 -25.56
CA MET A 1 0.68 -6.35 -24.23
C MET A 1 -0.26 -5.36 -23.57
N LYS A 2 -0.86 -5.69 -22.41
CA LYS A 2 -1.75 -4.74 -21.74
C LYS A 2 -0.90 -3.53 -21.32
N GLU A 3 -1.29 -2.35 -21.77
CA GLU A 3 -0.67 -1.10 -21.35
C GLU A 3 -0.93 -0.92 -19.85
N VAL A 4 0.14 -0.82 -19.07
CA VAL A 4 0.06 -0.70 -17.61
C VAL A 4 0.04 0.77 -17.26
N ASP A 5 -1.02 1.18 -16.57
CA ASP A 5 -1.17 2.52 -16.01
C ASP A 5 0.12 2.93 -15.25
N PRO A 6 0.83 3.99 -15.70
CA PRO A 6 2.03 4.49 -15.05
C PRO A 6 1.83 4.78 -13.55
N ALA A 7 0.61 5.14 -13.13
CA ALA A 7 0.28 5.39 -11.73
C ALA A 7 0.42 4.12 -10.87
N ILE A 8 0.09 2.93 -11.40
CA ILE A 8 0.19 1.66 -10.67
C ILE A 8 1.66 1.31 -10.38
N ARG A 9 2.53 1.55 -11.36
CA ARG A 9 3.98 1.34 -11.20
C ARG A 9 4.61 2.38 -10.29
N ALA A 10 4.15 3.62 -10.35
CA ALA A 10 4.66 4.69 -9.51
C ALA A 10 4.23 4.52 -8.04
N ALA A 11 2.95 4.19 -7.80
CA ALA A 11 2.42 3.95 -6.46
C ALA A 11 3.13 2.80 -5.73
N HIS A 12 3.52 1.74 -6.44
CA HIS A 12 4.28 0.63 -5.83
C HIS A 12 5.61 1.08 -5.19
N LYS A 13 6.23 2.17 -5.66
CA LYS A 13 7.46 2.67 -5.04
C LYS A 13 7.24 3.14 -3.60
N HIS A 14 6.00 3.52 -3.28
CA HIS A 14 5.57 3.92 -1.96
C HIS A 14 5.23 2.73 -1.05
N SER A 15 5.41 1.48 -1.51
CA SER A 15 5.26 0.28 -0.67
C SER A 15 6.57 -0.17 -0.02
N SER A 16 7.61 0.67 -0.02
CA SER A 16 8.92 0.37 0.56
C SER A 16 9.50 1.57 1.28
N ARG A 17 10.16 1.36 2.44
CA ARG A 17 10.77 2.42 3.25
C ARG A 17 9.82 3.59 3.53
N HIS A 18 8.56 3.26 3.78
CA HIS A 18 7.43 4.20 3.75
C HIS A 18 6.87 4.53 5.13
N ARG A 19 7.56 4.15 6.22
CA ARG A 19 7.04 4.32 7.58
C ARG A 19 6.54 5.73 7.86
N GLU A 20 7.36 6.74 7.58
CA GLU A 20 6.99 8.14 7.80
C GLU A 20 5.77 8.55 6.96
N GLU A 21 5.70 8.10 5.71
CA GLU A 21 4.55 8.36 4.84
C GLU A 21 3.27 7.72 5.38
N LEU A 22 3.32 6.45 5.79
CA LEU A 22 2.18 5.76 6.40
C LEU A 22 1.72 6.47 7.67
N LEU A 23 2.64 6.90 8.52
CA LEU A 23 2.31 7.61 9.77
C LEU A 23 1.73 9.01 9.53
N ASN A 24 2.08 9.66 8.43
CA ASN A 24 1.53 10.95 8.01
C ASN A 24 0.26 10.82 7.15
N SER A 25 -0.19 9.60 6.86
CA SER A 25 -1.38 9.34 6.06
C SER A 25 -2.65 9.42 6.90
N GLU A 26 -3.78 9.76 6.27
CA GLU A 26 -5.10 9.66 6.90
C GLU A 26 -5.64 8.22 6.83
N SER A 27 -5.28 7.50 5.76
CA SER A 27 -5.66 6.11 5.53
C SER A 27 -4.53 5.35 4.85
N CYS A 28 -4.43 4.07 5.17
CA CYS A 28 -3.52 3.12 4.53
C CYS A 28 -4.34 2.04 3.81
N GLY A 29 -3.77 1.47 2.75
CA GLY A 29 -4.41 0.41 1.98
C GLY A 29 -3.42 -0.69 1.64
N CYS A 30 -3.88 -1.93 1.71
CA CYS A 30 -3.12 -3.07 1.23
C CYS A 30 -3.57 -3.46 -0.17
N PHE A 31 -2.66 -3.44 -1.15
CA PHE A 31 -2.99 -3.85 -2.52
C PHE A 31 -2.94 -5.37 -2.72
N HIS A 32 -2.55 -6.15 -1.71
CA HIS A 32 -2.73 -7.61 -1.75
C HIS A 32 -4.18 -8.00 -1.43
N CYS A 33 -4.70 -7.62 -0.25
CA CYS A 33 -6.08 -7.96 0.15
C CYS A 33 -7.15 -6.91 -0.21
N CYS A 34 -6.73 -5.76 -0.76
CA CYS A 34 -7.58 -4.63 -1.14
C CYS A 34 -8.35 -3.99 0.04
N LYS A 35 -7.85 -4.12 1.26
CA LYS A 35 -8.45 -3.50 2.46
C LYS A 35 -7.85 -2.13 2.73
N VAL A 36 -8.69 -1.22 3.21
CA VAL A 36 -8.33 0.12 3.69
C VAL A 36 -8.51 0.17 5.19
N PHE A 37 -7.56 0.75 5.90
CA PHE A 37 -7.51 0.81 7.37
C PHE A 37 -6.78 2.08 7.83
N PRO A 38 -7.00 2.55 9.07
CA PRO A 38 -6.25 3.69 9.59
C PRO A 38 -4.78 3.30 9.82
N PRO A 39 -3.82 4.24 9.70
CA PRO A 39 -2.41 3.94 9.98
C PRO A 39 -2.16 3.38 11.38
N SER A 40 -2.99 3.75 12.35
CA SER A 40 -2.93 3.25 13.74
C SER A 40 -3.21 1.75 13.88
N ALA A 41 -3.76 1.10 12.85
CA ALA A 41 -3.94 -0.35 12.84
C ALA A 41 -2.63 -1.10 12.52
N ILE A 42 -1.60 -0.43 12.00
CA ILE A 42 -0.31 -1.05 11.70
C ILE A 42 0.48 -1.22 13.00
N VAL A 43 0.61 -2.47 13.42
CA VAL A 43 1.32 -2.85 14.66
C VAL A 43 2.64 -3.59 14.39
N GLU A 44 2.80 -4.17 13.20
CA GLU A 44 3.96 -4.95 12.82
C GLU A 44 4.70 -4.31 11.64
N TRP A 45 6.02 -4.31 11.74
CA TRP A 45 6.93 -3.71 10.78
C TRP A 45 8.11 -4.65 10.48
N THR A 46 8.70 -4.50 9.30
CA THR A 46 9.90 -5.22 8.85
C THR A 46 10.95 -4.23 8.33
N ASP A 47 12.10 -4.75 7.89
CA ASP A 47 13.21 -3.99 7.32
C ASP A 47 13.68 -2.85 8.23
N GLY A 48 13.87 -3.15 9.53
CA GLY A 48 14.26 -2.16 10.53
C GLY A 48 13.18 -1.11 10.80
N ASP A 49 11.94 -1.57 10.95
CA ASP A 49 10.73 -0.76 11.17
C ASP A 49 10.31 0.13 9.99
N THR A 50 10.83 -0.09 8.78
CA THR A 50 10.59 0.82 7.64
C THR A 50 9.46 0.39 6.69
N CYS A 51 9.08 -0.88 6.71
CA CYS A 51 8.02 -1.46 5.90
C CYS A 51 6.91 -2.03 6.77
N ALA A 52 5.65 -1.68 6.51
CA ALA A 52 4.50 -2.13 7.30
C ALA A 52 3.96 -3.48 6.82
N PHE A 53 3.59 -4.36 7.75
CA PHE A 53 2.70 -5.47 7.43
C PHE A 53 1.24 -5.03 7.46
N CYS A 54 0.45 -5.52 6.50
CA CYS A 54 -0.99 -5.32 6.52
C CYS A 54 -1.62 -6.02 7.74
N PRO A 55 -2.40 -5.32 8.58
CA PRO A 55 -3.03 -5.93 9.76
C PRO A 55 -4.11 -6.98 9.42
N GLU A 56 -4.61 -6.98 8.19
CA GLU A 56 -5.68 -7.89 7.75
C GLU A 56 -5.15 -9.20 7.15
N CYS A 57 -3.97 -9.19 6.53
CA CYS A 57 -3.46 -10.36 5.79
C CYS A 57 -1.98 -10.68 6.02
N GLY A 58 -1.23 -9.84 6.74
CA GLY A 58 0.18 -10.06 7.05
C GLY A 58 1.15 -9.86 5.88
N ILE A 59 0.70 -9.32 4.75
CA ILE A 59 1.57 -9.02 3.59
C ILE A 59 2.05 -7.57 3.64
N ASP A 60 3.31 -7.33 3.29
CA ASP A 60 4.03 -6.05 3.26
C ASP A 60 3.71 -5.21 2.00
N SER A 61 2.46 -5.26 1.55
CA SER A 61 1.98 -4.58 0.35
C SER A 61 1.07 -3.41 0.70
N VAL A 62 1.59 -2.50 1.53
CA VAL A 62 0.85 -1.36 2.10
C VAL A 62 1.31 -0.05 1.46
N ILE A 63 0.36 0.84 1.13
CA ILE A 63 0.62 2.23 0.75
C ILE A 63 -0.30 3.19 1.54
N GLY A 64 0.13 4.43 1.73
CA GLY A 64 -0.60 5.44 2.51
C GLY A 64 -1.11 6.58 1.65
N SER A 65 -2.13 7.32 2.12
CA SER A 65 -2.69 8.46 1.38
C SER A 65 -1.71 9.62 1.21
N ALA A 66 -0.68 9.72 2.06
CA ALA A 66 0.40 10.68 1.90
C ALA A 66 1.32 10.37 0.70
N SER A 67 1.20 9.19 0.08
CA SER A 67 1.85 8.88 -1.20
C SER A 67 1.37 9.77 -2.36
N GLY A 68 0.23 10.43 -2.19
CA GLY A 68 -0.44 11.20 -3.25
C GLY A 68 -1.26 10.32 -4.20
N TYR A 69 -1.36 9.01 -3.94
CA TYR A 69 -2.20 8.09 -4.72
C TYR A 69 -3.52 7.74 -4.00
N PRO A 70 -4.59 7.42 -4.75
CA PRO A 70 -5.87 7.04 -4.15
C PRO A 70 -5.75 5.77 -3.30
N ILE A 71 -6.27 5.82 -2.08
CA ILE A 71 -6.37 4.66 -1.17
C ILE A 71 -7.82 4.18 -1.15
N ASP A 72 -8.31 3.78 -2.32
CA ASP A 72 -9.66 3.22 -2.49
C ASP A 72 -9.60 1.81 -3.08
N ALA A 73 -10.71 1.07 -2.95
CA ALA A 73 -10.79 -0.31 -3.38
C ALA A 73 -10.53 -0.49 -4.89
N ALA A 74 -10.88 0.50 -5.73
CA ALA A 74 -10.68 0.41 -7.16
C ALA A 74 -9.21 0.58 -7.55
N PHE A 75 -8.49 1.52 -6.91
CA PHE A 75 -7.06 1.71 -7.11
C PHE A 75 -6.26 0.52 -6.59
N LEU A 76 -6.55 0.06 -5.37
CA LEU A 76 -5.89 -1.11 -4.77
C LEU A 76 -6.10 -2.38 -5.62
N ARG A 77 -7.30 -2.55 -6.19
CA ARG A 77 -7.57 -3.68 -7.11
C ARG A 77 -6.70 -3.61 -8.37
N ARG A 78 -6.53 -2.43 -8.97
CA ARG A 78 -5.65 -2.28 -10.14
C ARG A 78 -4.19 -2.58 -9.80
N MET A 79 -3.74 -2.23 -8.60
CA MET A 79 -2.41 -2.62 -8.12
C MET A 79 -2.32 -4.14 -7.91
N HIS A 80 -3.33 -4.76 -7.30
CA HIS A 80 -3.41 -6.20 -7.13
C HIS A 80 -3.27 -6.95 -8.47
N ASP A 81 -4.09 -6.57 -9.45
CA ASP A 81 -4.16 -7.21 -10.76
C ASP A 81 -2.84 -7.07 -11.55
N TYR A 82 -1.97 -6.12 -11.17
CA TYR A 82 -0.68 -5.94 -11.81
C TYR A 82 0.47 -6.66 -11.09
N TRP A 83 0.48 -6.69 -9.76
CA TRP A 83 1.59 -7.23 -8.97
C TRP A 83 1.39 -8.66 -8.48
N PHE A 84 0.14 -9.15 -8.42
CA PHE A 84 -0.21 -10.45 -7.86
C PHE A 84 -1.02 -11.36 -8.80
N SER A 85 -1.29 -10.94 -10.04
CA SER A 85 -2.01 -11.73 -11.06
C SER A 85 -1.16 -12.10 -12.27
#